data_AF-A0A519HSS0-F1
#
_entry.id   AF-A0A519HSS0-F1
#
_cell.length_a   1.000
_cell.length_b   1.000
_cell.length_c   1.000
_cell.angle_alpha   90.00
_cell.angle_beta   90.00
_cell.angle_gamma   90.00
#
_symmetry.space_group_name_H-M   'P 1'
#
loop_
_entity.id
_entity.type
_entity.pdbx_description
1 polymer ?
#
loop_
_entity_poly.entity_id
_entity_poly.type
_entity_poly.pdbx_seq_one_letter_code
_entity_poly.pdbx_strand_id
1 'polypeptide(L)' 'MQELTGMRFKRLLLTGAAGALGRMLRPRMKRYCETLRVSDLSAMEPAGVGEEVVVAPLEDEAAMYELLEGVDAVL' A
#
# COMPACT_ATOMS: atom_id res chain seq x y z
N MET A 1 19.54 -13.83 -8.48
CA MET A 1 18.89 -12.79 -7.66
C MET A 1 18.58 -11.65 -8.62
N GLN A 2 17.32 -11.48 -9.01
CA GLN A 2 16.95 -10.56 -10.09
C GLN A 2 17.10 -9.13 -9.54
N GLU A 3 17.93 -8.30 -10.18
CA GLU A 3 18.04 -6.89 -9.83
C GLU A 3 16.67 -6.24 -10.00
N LEU A 4 16.14 -5.71 -8.89
CA LEU A 4 14.98 -4.86 -8.91
C LEU A 4 15.36 -3.61 -9.71
N THR A 5 14.46 -3.13 -10.56
CA THR A 5 14.63 -1.83 -11.23
C THR A 5 15.07 -0.79 -10.21
N GLY A 6 15.97 0.13 -10.55
CA GLY A 6 16.42 1.20 -9.62
C GLY A 6 15.31 2.15 -9.13
N MET A 7 14.06 1.92 -9.54
CA MET A 7 12.89 2.66 -9.08
C MET A 7 12.52 2.27 -7.64
N ARG A 8 12.60 3.24 -6.74
CA ARG A 8 12.23 3.11 -5.34
C ARG A 8 11.39 4.32 -4.92
N PHE A 9 10.23 4.05 -4.33
CA PHE A 9 9.28 5.05 -3.85
C PHE A 9 9.56 5.36 -2.37
N LYS A 10 9.24 6.57 -1.91
CA LYS A 10 9.16 6.86 -0.47
C LYS A 10 7.93 6.19 0.11
N ARG A 11 6.77 6.37 -0.53
CA ARG A 11 5.51 5.72 -0.13
C ARG A 11 4.76 5.16 -1.33
N LEU A 12 4.45 3.87 -1.27
CA LEU A 12 3.60 3.17 -2.23
C LEU A 12 2.27 2.83 -1.56
N LEU A 13 1.15 3.09 -2.24
CA LEU A 13 -0.17 2.66 -1.82
C LEU A 13 -0.59 1.41 -2.61
N LEU A 14 -0.95 0.34 -1.89
CA LEU A 14 -1.59 -0.84 -2.46
C LEU A 14 -3.06 -0.87 -2.03
N THR A 15 -3.97 -0.68 -2.98
CA THR A 15 -5.41 -0.83 -2.78
C THR A 15 -5.86 -2.28 -2.99
N GLY A 16 -7.05 -2.64 -2.51
CA GLY A 16 -7.53 -4.03 -2.58
C GLY A 16 -6.62 -5.00 -1.81
N ALA A 17 -5.98 -4.53 -0.73
CA ALA A 17 -4.93 -5.24 -0.02
C ALA A 17 -5.43 -6.49 0.73
N ALA A 18 -6.72 -6.56 1.07
CA ALA A 18 -7.34 -7.76 1.62
C ALA A 18 -7.77 -8.74 0.51
N GLY A 19 -7.63 -8.39 -0.77
CA GLY A 19 -7.86 -9.29 -1.89
C GLY A 19 -6.77 -10.37 -2.02
N ALA A 20 -7.02 -11.37 -2.88
CA ALA A 20 -6.04 -12.44 -3.12
C ALA A 20 -4.71 -11.90 -3.67
N LEU A 21 -4.78 -11.02 -4.68
CA LEU A 21 -3.60 -10.37 -5.25
C LEU A 21 -2.95 -9.41 -4.25
N GLY A 22 -3.75 -8.61 -3.52
CA GLY A 22 -3.26 -7.70 -2.49
C GLY A 22 -2.40 -8.41 -1.44
N ARG A 23 -2.90 -9.52 -0.87
CA ARG A 23 -2.14 -10.35 0.08
C ARG A 23 -0.86 -10.93 -0.51
N MET A 24 -0.88 -11.34 -1.78
CA MET A 24 0.31 -11.87 -2.47
C MET A 24 1.35 -10.78 -2.78
N LEU A 25 0.91 -9.55 -3.06
CA LEU A 25 1.76 -8.43 -3.44
C LEU A 25 2.33 -7.70 -2.22
N ARG A 26 1.58 -7.54 -1.13
CA ARG A 26 2.02 -6.84 0.10
C ARG A 26 3.46 -7.16 0.54
N PRO A 27 3.90 -8.42 0.72
CA PRO A 27 5.28 -8.71 1.12
C PRO A 27 6.34 -8.43 0.03
N ARG A 28 5.93 -8.40 -1.25
CA ARG A 28 6.84 -8.11 -2.38
C ARG A 28 7.02 -6.60 -2.56
N MET A 29 5.96 -5.83 -2.33
CA MET A 29 5.94 -4.37 -2.54
C MET A 29 6.88 -3.63 -1.59
N LYS A 30 7.11 -4.14 -0.37
CA LYS A 30 8.10 -3.57 0.57
C LYS A 30 9.50 -3.37 0.00
N ARG A 31 9.88 -4.13 -1.05
CA ARG A 31 11.22 -4.02 -1.66
C ARG A 31 11.37 -2.77 -2.52
N TYR A 32 10.26 -2.17 -2.93
CA TYR A 32 10.21 -1.03 -3.84
C TYR A 32 9.88 0.29 -3.13
N CYS A 33 9.68 0.28 -1.81
CA CYS A 33 9.32 1.48 -1.06
C CYS A 33 10.00 1.56 0.31
N GLU A 34 10.06 2.75 0.88
CA GLU A 34 10.40 2.93 2.29
C GLU A 34 9.18 2.62 3.18
N THR A 35 8.00 3.11 2.76
CA THR A 35 6.71 2.88 3.42
C THR A 35 5.72 2.24 2.47
N LEU A 36 5.13 1.12 2.86
CA LEU A 36 4.01 0.49 2.15
C LEU A 36 2.71 0.80 2.88
N ARG A 37 1.88 1.67 2.31
CA ARG A 37 0.51 1.89 2.76
C ARG A 37 -0.40 0.86 2.09
N VAL A 38 -1.23 0.19 2.87
CA VAL A 38 -2.22 -0.76 2.35
C VAL A 38 -3.62 -0.32 2.71
N SER A 39 -4.54 -0.44 1.75
CA SER A 39 -5.95 -0.10 1.94
C SER A 39 -6.88 -1.14 1.35
N ASP A 40 -7.95 -1.42 2.09
CA ASP A 40 -9.08 -2.24 1.69
C ASP A 40 -10.26 -1.88 2.59
N LEU A 41 -11.48 -2.13 2.12
CA LEU A 41 -12.71 -2.03 2.92
C LEU A 41 -12.79 -3.14 3.97
N SER A 42 -12.21 -4.31 3.67
CA SER A 42 -12.21 -5.48 4.54
C SER A 42 -11.08 -5.41 5.57
N ALA A 43 -11.22 -6.17 6.67
CA ALA A 43 -10.18 -6.29 7.68
C ALA A 43 -8.86 -6.82 7.09
N MET A 44 -7.75 -6.24 7.54
CA MET A 44 -6.39 -6.57 7.10
C MET A 44 -5.51 -6.94 8.29
N GLU A 45 -4.45 -7.70 8.03
CA GLU A 45 -3.41 -7.97 9.03
C GLU A 45 -2.77 -6.66 9.52
N PRO A 46 -2.44 -6.55 10.82
CA PRO A 46 -1.79 -5.38 11.39
C PRO A 46 -0.55 -4.92 10.61
N ALA A 47 -0.22 -3.63 10.72
CA ALA A 47 0.97 -3.07 10.10
C ALA A 47 2.25 -3.69 10.68
N GLY A 48 3.13 -4.21 9.83
CA GLY A 48 4.50 -4.52 10.20
C GLY A 48 5.42 -3.29 10.09
N VAL A 49 6.72 -3.49 10.33
CA VAL A 49 7.73 -2.43 10.16
C VAL A 49 7.69 -1.87 8.74
N GLY A 50 7.61 -0.55 8.62
CA GLY A 50 7.52 0.17 7.34
C GLY A 50 6.18 0.00 6.63
N GLU A 51 5.11 -0.37 7.34
CA GLU A 51 3.74 -0.40 6.80
C GLU A 51 2.81 0.57 7.50
N GLU A 52 1.80 0.98 6.77
CA GLU A 52 0.64 1.70 7.25
C GLU A 52 -0.59 0.90 6.79
N VAL A 53 -1.55 0.62 7.69
CA VAL A 53 -2.80 -0.08 7.36
C VAL A 53 -3.93 0.93 7.56
N VAL A 54 -4.65 1.25 6.49
CA VAL A 54 -5.72 2.25 6.50
C VAL A 54 -6.95 1.65 5.86
N VAL A 55 -8.09 1.69 6.54
CA VAL A 55 -9.38 1.33 5.93
C VAL A 55 -9.98 2.62 5.39
N ALA A 56 -10.06 2.75 4.07
CA ALA A 56 -10.59 3.93 3.40
C ALA A 56 -11.55 3.50 2.28
N PRO A 57 -12.86 3.81 2.39
CA PRO A 57 -13.80 3.65 1.30
C PRO A 57 -13.47 4.56 0.13
N LEU A 58 -13.57 4.05 -1.10
CA LEU A 58 -13.26 4.82 -2.31
C LEU A 58 -14.30 5.91 -2.58
N GLU A 59 -15.52 5.73 -2.08
CA GLU A 59 -16.62 6.69 -2.18
C GLU A 59 -16.48 7.90 -1.25
N ASP A 60 -15.59 7.84 -0.24
CA ASP A 60 -15.33 8.94 0.68
C ASP A 60 -14.16 9.80 0.17
N GLU A 61 -14.51 10.95 -0.40
CA GLU A 61 -13.55 11.89 -0.98
C GLU A 61 -12.48 12.35 0.03
N ALA A 62 -12.89 12.69 1.25
CA ALA A 62 -11.97 13.18 2.28
C ALA A 62 -11.00 12.08 2.71
N ALA A 63 -11.53 10.86 2.94
CA ALA A 63 -10.70 9.70 3.26
C ALA A 63 -9.72 9.37 2.13
N MET A 64 -10.13 9.54 0.87
CA MET A 64 -9.24 9.32 -0.28
C MET A 64 -8.12 10.36 -0.37
N TYR A 65 -8.39 11.63 -0.06
CA TYR A 65 -7.34 12.65 0.02
C TYR A 65 -6.32 12.34 1.11
N GLU A 66 -6.77 11.94 2.30
CA GLU A 66 -5.88 11.50 3.38
C GLU A 66 -5.10 10.24 3.00
N LEU A 67 -5.75 9.27 2.33
CA LEU A 67 -5.13 8.04 1.88
C LEU A 67 -4.01 8.28 0.86
N LEU A 68 -4.13 9.31 0.02
CA LEU A 68 -3.16 9.65 -1.01
C LEU A 68 -2.03 10.57 -0.51
N GLU A 69 -2.09 11.06 0.73
CA GLU A 69 -1.12 12.01 1.24
C GLU A 69 0.33 11.46 1.21
N GLY A 70 1.18 12.14 0.45
CA GLY A 70 2.59 11.79 0.29
C GLY A 70 2.83 10.43 -0.35
N VAL A 71 1.85 9.88 -1.08
CA VAL A 71 1.98 8.67 -1.89
C VAL A 71 2.60 9.01 -3.24
N ASP A 72 3.68 8.31 -3.61
CA ASP A 72 4.35 8.53 -4.90
C ASP A 72 3.69 7.74 -6.04
N ALA A 73 3.07 6.61 -5.72
CA ALA A 73 2.43 5.71 -6.67
C ALA A 73 1.30 4.91 -6.02
N VAL A 74 0.29 4.56 -6.80
CA VAL A 74 -0.87 3.74 -6.40
C VAL A 74 -0.91 2.48 -7.26
N LEU A 75 -1.19 1.34 -6.63
CA LEU A 75 -1.40 0.05 -7.27
C LEU A 75 -2.76 -0.55 -6.90
#